data_AF-A0A9E1USS8-F1
#
_entry.id   AF-A0A9E1USS8-F1
#
_cell.length_a   1.000
_cell.length_b   1.000
_cell.length_c   1.000
_cell.angle_alpha   90.00
_cell.angle_beta   90.00
_cell.angle_gamma   90.00
#
_symmetry.space_group_name_H-M   'P 1'
#
loop_
_entity.id
_entity.type
_entity.pdbx_description
1 polymer ?
#
loop_
_entity_poly.entity_id
_entity_poly.type
_entity_poly.pdbx_seq_one_letter_code
_entity_poly.pdbx_strand_id
1 'polypeptide(L)' 'MRTIAAAFLVAAHMLSSPAKGITLVRDGKPEAVIVLGEKATRSAQMGAFELQHHVRLITGAELPIT' A
#
# COMPACT_ATOMS: atom_id res chain seq x y z
N MET A 1 41.24 3.64 20.65
CA MET A 1 40.21 4.70 20.64
C MET A 1 39.76 5.18 19.24
N ARG A 2 40.16 4.54 18.12
CA ARG A 2 39.72 4.95 16.76
C ARG A 2 38.65 4.03 16.15
N THR A 3 38.37 2.88 16.77
CA THR A 3 37.41 1.87 16.29
C THR A 3 36.01 1.98 16.90
N ILE A 4 35.85 2.70 18.02
CA ILE A 4 34.54 2.84 18.69
C ILE A 4 33.66 3.91 18.00
N ALA A 5 34.28 4.93 17.40
CA ALA A 5 33.55 6.02 16.73
C ALA A 5 32.81 5.56 15.45
N ALA A 6 33.32 4.55 14.75
CA ALA A 6 32.69 4.01 13.54
C ALA A 6 31.42 3.19 13.84
N ALA A 7 31.34 2.56 15.03
CA ALA A 7 30.19 1.75 15.43
C ALA A 7 28.96 2.59 15.79
N PHE A 8 29.14 3.84 16.22
CA PHE A 8 28.03 4.74 16.58
C PHE A 8 27.42 5.48 15.38
N LEU A 9 28.14 5.65 14.27
CA LEU A 9 27.62 6.38 13.10
C LEU A 9 26.69 5.53 12.21
N VAL A 10 26.83 4.20 12.25
CA VAL A 10 25.98 3.27 11.47
C VAL A 10 24.61 3.04 12.13
N ALA A 11 24.51 3.20 13.45
CA ALA A 11 23.25 3.01 14.19
C ALA A 11 22.18 4.07 13.89
N ALA A 12 22.57 5.24 13.38
CA ALA A 12 21.66 6.35 13.09
C ALA A 12 20.92 6.24 11.74
N HIS A 13 21.20 5.23 10.91
CA HIS A 13 20.50 5.04 9.62
C HIS A 13 19.30 4.08 9.68
N MET A 14 18.98 3.53 10.87
CA MET A 14 17.79 2.71 11.09
C MET A 14 16.56 3.55 11.49
N LEU A 15 16.52 4.84 11.16
CA LEU A 15 15.27 5.60 11.15
C LEU A 15 14.40 5.04 10.01
N SER A 16 13.64 4.00 10.31
CA SER A 16 12.52 3.56 9.49
C SER A 16 11.67 4.78 9.18
N SER A 17 11.64 5.20 7.90
CA SER A 17 10.64 6.16 7.45
C SER A 17 9.27 5.67 7.93
N PRO A 18 8.46 6.49 8.61
CA PRO A 18 7.11 6.09 8.96
C PRO A 18 6.41 5.76 7.64
N ALA A 19 5.95 4.52 7.49
CA ALA A 19 5.17 4.13 6.34
C ALA A 19 3.96 5.06 6.30
N LYS A 20 3.92 5.96 5.31
CA LYS A 20 2.80 6.87 5.14
C LYS A 20 1.62 6.01 4.71
N GLY A 21 0.72 5.73 5.64
CA GLY A 21 -0.48 4.94 5.37
C GLY A 21 -1.26 5.54 4.21
N ILE A 22 -1.76 4.68 3.33
CA ILE A 22 -2.66 5.08 2.23
C ILE A 22 -4.09 4.92 2.73
N THR A 23 -4.91 5.94 2.57
CA THR A 23 -6.34 5.82 2.83
C THR A 23 -7.00 5.22 1.60
N LEU A 24 -7.62 4.05 1.75
CA LEU A 24 -8.41 3.43 0.68
C LEU A 24 -9.85 3.95 0.68
N VAL A 25 -10.42 4.11 1.87
CA VAL A 25 -11.81 4.54 2.09
C VAL A 25 -11.84 5.48 3.28
N ARG A 26 -12.56 6.60 3.16
CA ARG A 26 -12.82 7.54 4.25
C ARG A 26 -14.32 7.78 4.33
N ASP A 27 -14.91 7.56 5.52
CA ASP A 27 -16.33 7.79 5.77
C ASP A 27 -17.26 7.10 4.74
N GLY A 28 -16.92 5.87 4.36
CA GLY A 28 -17.67 5.07 3.39
C GLY A 28 -17.48 5.51 1.92
N LYS A 29 -16.53 6.41 1.63
CA LYS A 29 -16.24 6.90 0.28
C LYS A 29 -14.86 6.43 -0.20
N PRO A 30 -14.74 5.95 -1.46
CA PRO A 30 -13.45 5.54 -2.01
C PRO A 30 -12.53 6.75 -2.17
N GLU A 31 -11.31 6.65 -1.65
CA GLU A 31 -10.23 7.66 -1.76
C GLU A 31 -9.07 7.15 -2.64
N ALA A 32 -9.20 5.93 -3.14
CA ALA A 32 -8.21 5.25 -3.97
C ALA A 32 -8.87 4.50 -5.13
N VAL A 33 -8.07 4.13 -6.12
CA VAL A 33 -8.46 3.36 -7.32
C VAL A 33 -7.53 2.17 -7.50
N ILE A 34 -8.05 1.05 -8.00
CA ILE A 34 -7.26 -0.10 -8.42
C ILE A 34 -6.91 0.09 -9.90
N VAL A 35 -5.63 0.13 -10.23
CA VAL A 35 -5.15 0.32 -11.60
C VAL A 35 -4.71 -1.00 -12.20
N LEU A 36 -5.26 -1.34 -13.36
CA LEU A 36 -4.83 -2.43 -14.22
C LEU A 36 -4.10 -1.88 -15.44
N GLY A 37 -3.07 -2.60 -15.89
CA GLY A 37 -2.46 -2.30 -17.18
C GLY A 37 -3.42 -2.63 -18.34
N GLU A 38 -3.29 -1.93 -19.46
CA GLU A 38 -4.14 -2.10 -20.66
C GLU A 38 -4.27 -3.56 -21.13
N LYS A 39 -3.20 -4.35 -20.96
CA LYS A 39 -3.14 -5.78 -21.30
C LYS A 39 -2.99 -6.67 -20.07
N ALA A 40 -3.68 -6.33 -18.97
CA ALA A 40 -3.69 -7.13 -17.76
C ALA A 40 -4.10 -8.58 -18.05
N THR A 41 -3.38 -9.54 -17.47
CA THR A 41 -3.72 -10.96 -17.58
C THR A 41 -5.04 -11.25 -16.88
N ARG A 42 -5.69 -12.36 -17.23
CA ARG A 42 -6.93 -12.80 -16.54
C ARG A 42 -6.74 -12.95 -15.03
N SER A 43 -5.58 -13.42 -14.59
CA SER A 43 -5.26 -13.55 -13.17
C SER A 43 -5.14 -12.19 -12.47
N ALA A 44 -4.57 -11.18 -13.14
CA ALA A 44 -4.50 -9.83 -12.59
C ALA A 44 -5.89 -9.18 -12.48
N GLN A 45 -6.74 -9.37 -13.50
CA GLN A 45 -8.14 -8.92 -13.47
C GLN A 45 -8.90 -9.59 -12.32
N MET A 46 -8.78 -10.90 -12.16
CA MET A 46 -9.39 -11.64 -11.06
C MET A 46 -8.92 -11.11 -9.70
N GLY A 47 -7.60 -10.88 -9.55
CA GLY A 47 -7.04 -10.28 -8.34
C GLY A 47 -7.61 -8.90 -8.02
N ALA A 48 -7.83 -8.06 -9.04
CA ALA A 48 -8.46 -6.75 -8.85
C ALA A 48 -9.91 -6.86 -8.38
N PHE A 49 -10.71 -7.76 -8.98
CA PHE A 49 -12.09 -7.98 -8.56
C PHE A 49 -12.19 -8.57 -7.15
N GLU A 50 -11.33 -9.53 -6.81
CA GLU A 50 -11.25 -10.10 -5.46
C GLU A 50 -10.89 -9.01 -4.44
N LEU A 51 -9.87 -8.19 -4.73
CA LEU A 51 -9.48 -7.09 -3.86
C LEU A 51 -10.61 -6.08 -3.67
N GLN A 52 -11.26 -5.66 -4.76
CA GLN A 52 -12.40 -4.74 -4.73
C GLN A 52 -13.54 -5.31 -3.88
N HIS A 53 -13.89 -6.59 -4.08
CA HIS A 53 -14.92 -7.29 -3.32
C HIS A 53 -14.64 -7.25 -1.82
N HIS A 54 -13.41 -7.57 -1.42
CA HIS A 54 -13.03 -7.58 -0.01
C HIS A 54 -12.99 -6.18 0.60
N VAL A 55 -12.52 -5.15 -0.11
CA VAL A 55 -12.60 -3.77 0.39
C VAL A 55 -14.06 -3.35 0.60
N ARG A 56 -14.96 -3.72 -0.30
CA ARG A 56 -16.39 -3.47 -0.14
C ARG A 56 -16.98 -4.20 1.06
N LEU A 57 -16.61 -5.45 1.31
CA LEU A 57 -17.06 -6.19 2.49
C LEU A 57 -16.58 -5.54 3.80
N ILE A 58 -15.35 -5.02 3.82
CA ILE A 58 -14.75 -4.40 5.01
C ILE A 58 -15.36 -3.01 5.29
N THR A 59 -15.61 -2.23 4.24
CA THR A 59 -15.85 -0.78 4.38
C THR A 59 -17.23 -0.33 3.91
N GLY A 60 -17.96 -1.16 3.18
CA GLY A 60 -19.19 -0.80 2.46
C GLY A 60 -18.96 0.01 1.17
N ALA A 61 -17.74 0.47 0.90
CA ALA A 61 -17.40 1.26 -0.28
C ALA A 61 -16.77 0.41 -1.39
N GLU A 62 -17.14 0.67 -2.63
CA GLU A 62 -16.55 0.02 -3.80
C GLU A 62 -15.43 0.89 -4.38
N LEU A 63 -14.19 0.39 -4.41
CA LEU A 63 -13.10 1.08 -5.09
C LEU A 63 -13.27 0.96 -6.61
N PRO A 64 -13.06 2.02 -7.40
CA PRO A 64 -13.07 1.89 -8.86
C PRO A 64 -11.90 1.01 -9.35
N ILE A 65 -12.09 0.36 -10.50
CA ILE A 65 -11.02 -0.30 -11.26
C ILE A 65 -10.87 0.45 -12.59
N THR A 66 -9.64 0.81 -12.96
CA THR A 66 -9.30 1.50 -14.22
C THR A 66 -8.16 0.83 -14.97
#